data_AF-A0A8T5MD78-F1
#
_entry.id   AF-A0A8T5MD78-F1
#
_cell.length_a   1.000
_cell.length_b   1.000
_cell.length_c   1.000
_cell.angle_alpha   90.00
_cell.angle_beta   90.00
_cell.angle_gamma   90.00
#
_symmetry.space_group_name_H-M   'P 1'
#
loop_
_entity.id
_entity.type
_entity.pdbx_description
1 polymer ?
#
loop_
_entity_poly.entity_id
_entity_poly.type
_entity_poly.pdbx_seq_one_letter_code
_entity_poly.pdbx_strand_id
1 'polypeptide(L)'
;MKDKKDQSERRRYLNEEKKKQEEKKEFYNNQIERLKLLLGYNQKEIEYNKGWINFHNNAIKNHKEQINELKDIKEINDQELKLNFHVKQIGDHHNQYINYHEKEIENTNKEINIFLENLKNCENQIDFLNSKLMENTS
;
A
#
# COMPACT_ATOMS: atom_id res chain seq x y z
N MET A 1 34.63 15.84 41.62
CA MET A 1 33.17 15.97 41.86
C MET A 1 32.51 16.30 40.53
N LYS A 2 31.65 15.43 39.98
CA LYS A 2 30.71 15.86 38.93
C LYS A 2 29.74 16.85 39.58
N ASP A 3 29.64 18.06 39.04
CA ASP A 3 28.76 19.10 39.58
C ASP A 3 27.30 18.64 39.46
N LYS A 4 26.48 18.81 40.50
CA LYS A 4 25.05 18.45 40.48
C LYS A 4 24.30 19.15 39.35
N LYS A 5 24.76 20.34 38.96
CA LYS A 5 24.24 21.11 37.84
C LYS A 5 24.46 20.39 36.49
N ASP A 6 25.65 19.84 36.27
CA ASP A 6 26.02 19.08 35.06
C ASP A 6 25.19 17.79 34.93
N GLN A 7 24.96 17.09 36.05
CA GLN A 7 24.08 15.90 36.07
C GLN A 7 22.62 16.24 35.74
N SER A 8 22.09 17.34 36.27
CA SER A 8 20.72 17.78 35.99
C SER A 8 20.54 18.17 34.51
N GLU A 9 21.52 18.88 33.94
CA GLU A 9 21.47 19.28 32.55
C GLU A 9 21.57 18.09 31.60
N ARG A 10 22.44 17.12 31.90
CA ARG A 10 22.53 15.86 31.16
C ARG A 10 21.23 15.06 31.19
N ARG A 11 20.57 14.95 32.35
CA ARG A 11 19.27 14.26 32.45
C ARG A 11 18.19 14.96 31.65
N ARG A 12 18.12 16.29 31.69
CA ARG A 12 17.18 17.07 30.88
C ARG A 12 17.37 16.77 29.40
N TYR A 13 18.61 16.84 28.91
CA TYR A 13 18.93 16.53 27.52
C TYR A 13 18.52 15.10 27.12
N LEU A 14 18.85 14.10 27.94
CA LEU A 14 18.50 12.69 27.66
C LEU A 14 16.98 12.48 27.62
N ASN A 15 16.22 13.13 28.50
CA ASN A 15 14.76 13.08 28.48
C ASN A 15 14.17 13.77 27.25
N GLU A 16 14.73 14.92 26.83
CA GLU A 16 14.31 15.62 25.61
C GLU A 16 14.56 14.76 24.37
N GLU A 17 15.74 14.14 24.26
CA GLU A 17 16.05 13.23 23.15
C GLU A 17 15.14 12.00 23.14
N LYS A 18 14.82 11.44 24.32
CA LYS A 18 13.90 10.31 24.43
C LYS A 18 12.52 10.70 23.93
N LYS A 19 12.00 11.85 24.36
CA LYS A 19 10.71 12.38 23.91
C LYS A 19 10.66 12.53 22.39
N LYS A 20 11.72 13.06 21.76
CA LYS A 20 11.80 13.17 20.30
C LYS A 20 11.72 11.80 19.60
N GLN A 21 12.31 10.75 20.18
CA GLN A 21 12.20 9.40 19.62
C GLN A 21 10.80 8.81 19.78
N GLU A 22 10.13 9.08 20.90
CA GLU A 22 8.73 8.68 21.12
C GLU A 22 7.79 9.35 20.11
N GLU A 23 7.95 10.66 19.88
CA GLU A 23 7.19 11.41 18.87
C GLU A 23 7.42 10.86 17.44
N LYS A 24 8.68 10.52 17.10
CA LYS A 24 9.00 9.88 15.81
C LYS A 24 8.36 8.50 15.67
N LYS A 25 8.41 7.69 16.73
CA LYS A 25 7.78 6.36 16.75
C LYS A 25 6.27 6.46 16.53
N GLU A 26 5.61 7.41 17.18
CA GLU A 26 4.19 7.69 16.95
C GLU A 26 3.91 8.08 15.49
N PHE A 27 4.72 8.99 14.94
CA PHE A 27 4.62 9.35 13.52
C PHE A 27 4.72 8.14 12.59
N TYR A 28 5.73 7.27 12.77
CA TYR A 28 5.91 6.08 11.92
C TYR A 28 4.76 5.10 12.04
N ASN A 29 4.24 4.85 13.25
CA ASN A 29 3.05 4.03 13.44
C ASN A 29 1.85 4.58 12.66
N ASN A 30 1.61 5.89 12.76
CA ASN A 30 0.51 6.55 12.05
C ASN A 30 0.66 6.44 10.53
N GLN A 31 1.89 6.56 9.99
CA GLN A 31 2.13 6.35 8.55
C GLN A 31 1.86 4.90 8.14
N ILE A 32 2.32 3.92 8.92
CA ILE A 32 2.08 2.50 8.63
C ILE A 32 0.58 2.20 8.55
N GLU A 33 -0.21 2.68 9.51
CA GLU A 33 -1.67 2.47 9.50
C GLU A 33 -2.34 3.12 8.29
N ARG A 34 -1.92 4.33 7.91
CA ARG A 34 -2.42 4.99 6.69
C ARG A 34 -2.08 4.20 5.43
N LEU A 35 -0.86 3.68 5.32
CA LEU A 35 -0.44 2.88 4.17
C LEU A 35 -1.16 1.54 4.10
N LYS A 36 -1.48 0.91 5.24
CA LYS A 36 -2.34 -0.29 5.28
C LYS A 36 -3.74 -0.04 4.71
N LEU A 37 -4.33 1.13 5.00
CA LEU A 37 -5.61 1.52 4.38
C LEU A 37 -5.48 1.66 2.87
N LEU A 38 -4.38 2.25 2.39
CA LEU A 38 -4.10 2.39 0.96
C LEU A 38 -3.91 1.03 0.27
N LEU A 39 -3.23 0.07 0.92
CA LEU A 39 -3.14 -1.31 0.43
C LEU A 39 -4.53 -1.93 0.28
N GLY A 40 -5.39 -1.78 1.30
CA GLY A 40 -6.75 -2.29 1.26
C GLY A 40 -7.59 -1.68 0.13
N TYR A 41 -7.40 -0.40 -0.18
CA TYR A 41 -8.03 0.25 -1.33
C TYR A 41 -7.55 -0.36 -2.66
N ASN A 42 -6.23 -0.42 -2.87
CA ASN A 42 -5.67 -0.98 -4.12
C ASN A 42 -6.10 -2.44 -4.34
N GLN A 43 -6.16 -3.25 -3.29
CA GLN A 43 -6.65 -4.63 -3.38
C GLN A 43 -8.11 -4.69 -3.84
N LYS A 44 -8.97 -3.80 -3.33
CA LYS A 44 -10.38 -3.72 -3.77
C LYS A 44 -10.51 -3.31 -5.23
N GLU A 45 -9.70 -2.35 -5.68
CA GLU A 45 -9.70 -1.92 -7.09
C GLU A 45 -9.24 -3.03 -8.04
N ILE A 46 -8.27 -3.86 -7.63
CA ILE A 46 -7.87 -5.04 -8.41
C ILE A 46 -9.04 -6.03 -8.53
N GLU A 47 -9.70 -6.36 -7.42
CA GLU A 47 -10.83 -7.30 -7.44
C GLU A 47 -12.02 -6.76 -8.23
N TYR A 48 -12.28 -5.45 -8.14
CA TYR A 48 -13.28 -4.78 -8.96
C TYR A 48 -13.01 -4.94 -10.46
N ASN A 49 -11.76 -4.69 -10.89
CA ASN A 49 -11.37 -4.85 -12.28
C ASN A 49 -11.41 -6.33 -12.74
N LYS A 50 -11.04 -7.28 -11.88
CA LYS A 50 -11.22 -8.71 -12.17
C LYS A 50 -12.69 -9.08 -12.39
N GLY A 51 -13.60 -8.48 -11.61
CA GLY A 51 -15.04 -8.64 -11.80
C GLY A 51 -15.50 -8.18 -13.19
N TRP A 52 -15.01 -7.03 -13.65
CA TRP A 52 -15.30 -6.54 -14.99
C TRP A 52 -14.70 -7.40 -16.10
N ILE A 53 -13.47 -7.91 -15.91
CA ILE A 53 -12.87 -8.85 -16.85
C ILE A 53 -13.75 -10.10 -16.99
N ASN A 54 -14.25 -10.63 -15.87
CA ASN A 54 -15.16 -11.78 -15.90
C ASN A 54 -16.46 -11.45 -16.65
N PHE A 55 -17.06 -10.28 -16.39
CA PHE A 55 -18.23 -9.81 -17.14
C PHE A 55 -17.96 -9.76 -18.65
N HIS A 56 -16.85 -9.16 -19.07
CA HIS A 56 -16.48 -9.08 -20.47
C HIS A 56 -16.18 -10.44 -21.10
N ASN A 57 -15.53 -11.36 -20.39
CA ASN A 57 -15.31 -12.72 -20.86
C ASN A 57 -16.62 -13.47 -21.10
N ASN A 58 -17.61 -13.31 -20.23
CA ASN A 58 -18.94 -13.89 -20.42
C ASN A 58 -19.65 -13.27 -21.62
N ALA A 59 -19.58 -11.95 -21.79
CA ALA A 59 -20.13 -11.29 -22.97
C ALA A 59 -19.47 -11.77 -24.27
N ILE A 60 -18.14 -11.90 -24.30
CA ILE A 60 -17.39 -12.47 -25.43
C ILE A 60 -17.87 -13.87 -25.76
N LYS A 61 -18.06 -14.74 -24.75
CA LYS A 61 -18.57 -16.09 -24.94
C LYS A 61 -19.97 -16.06 -25.59
N ASN A 62 -20.88 -15.24 -25.06
CA ASN A 62 -22.24 -15.13 -25.59
C ASN A 62 -22.25 -14.60 -27.04
N HIS A 63 -21.42 -13.61 -27.37
CA HIS A 63 -21.31 -13.11 -28.75
C HIS A 63 -20.78 -14.18 -29.70
N LYS A 64 -19.80 -14.99 -29.28
CA LYS A 64 -19.31 -16.12 -30.09
C LYS A 64 -20.41 -17.16 -30.35
N GLU A 65 -21.21 -17.48 -29.33
CA GLU A 65 -22.35 -18.39 -29.49
C GLU A 65 -23.38 -17.83 -30.48
N GLN A 66 -23.75 -16.54 -30.35
CA GLN A 66 -24.66 -15.88 -31.28
C GLN A 66 -24.15 -15.89 -32.71
N ILE A 67 -22.87 -15.57 -32.94
CA ILE A 67 -22.27 -15.60 -34.29
C ILE A 67 -22.44 -16.96 -34.97
N ASN A 68 -22.34 -18.07 -34.22
CA ASN A 68 -22.50 -19.41 -34.76
C ASN A 68 -23.95 -19.74 -35.17
N GLU A 69 -24.94 -19.04 -34.60
CA GLU A 69 -26.36 -19.25 -34.87
C GLU A 69 -26.91 -18.33 -35.96
N LEU A 70 -26.29 -17.16 -36.15
CA LEU A 70 -26.70 -16.16 -37.11
C LEU A 70 -26.40 -16.60 -38.56
N LYS A 71 -27.30 -16.20 -39.46
CA LYS A 71 -27.16 -16.44 -40.91
C LYS A 71 -26.98 -15.14 -41.70
N ASP A 72 -27.37 -14.01 -41.11
CA ASP A 72 -27.24 -12.70 -41.72
C ASP A 72 -25.84 -12.12 -41.47
N ILE A 73 -25.17 -11.74 -42.55
CA ILE A 73 -23.79 -11.23 -42.51
C ILE A 73 -23.71 -9.91 -41.73
N LYS A 74 -24.74 -9.05 -41.80
CA LYS A 74 -24.73 -7.77 -41.10
C LYS A 74 -24.85 -7.98 -39.59
N GLU A 75 -25.71 -8.90 -39.15
CA GLU A 75 -25.84 -9.27 -37.74
C GLU A 75 -24.54 -9.92 -37.21
N ILE A 76 -23.89 -10.80 -37.99
CA ILE A 76 -22.58 -11.36 -37.65
C ILE A 76 -21.55 -10.25 -37.42
N ASN A 77 -21.42 -9.33 -38.38
CA ASN A 77 -20.48 -8.21 -38.27
C ASN A 77 -20.75 -7.35 -37.02
N ASP A 78 -22.02 -7.11 -36.68
CA ASP A 78 -22.39 -6.33 -35.50
C ASP A 78 -21.98 -7.03 -34.20
N GLN A 79 -22.08 -8.36 -34.15
CA GLN A 79 -21.59 -9.15 -33.00
C GLN A 79 -20.07 -9.18 -32.91
N GLU A 80 -19.36 -9.27 -34.05
CA GLU A 80 -17.90 -9.21 -34.08
C GLU A 80 -17.37 -7.86 -33.57
N LEU A 81 -18.04 -6.75 -33.90
CA LEU A 81 -17.71 -5.43 -33.38
C LEU A 81 -17.84 -5.37 -31.84
N LYS A 82 -18.92 -5.92 -31.29
CA LYS A 82 -19.15 -5.99 -29.84
C LYS A 82 -18.13 -6.88 -29.14
N LEU A 83 -17.82 -8.03 -29.73
CA LEU A 83 -16.76 -8.92 -29.23
C LEU A 83 -15.42 -8.18 -29.16
N ASN A 84 -15.04 -7.50 -30.25
CA ASN A 84 -13.80 -6.73 -30.31
C ASN A 84 -13.78 -5.59 -29.29
N PHE A 85 -14.91 -4.93 -29.05
CA PHE A 85 -15.04 -3.95 -27.98
C PHE A 85 -14.72 -4.56 -26.61
N HIS A 86 -15.30 -5.70 -26.26
CA HIS A 86 -15.04 -6.36 -24.97
C HIS A 86 -13.60 -6.83 -24.81
N VAL A 87 -13.00 -7.39 -25.87
CA VAL A 87 -11.58 -7.78 -25.86
C VAL A 87 -10.69 -6.57 -25.59
N LYS A 88 -10.97 -5.44 -26.25
CA LYS A 88 -10.25 -4.18 -26.00
C LYS A 88 -10.46 -3.66 -24.58
N GLN A 89 -11.68 -3.68 -24.04
CA GLN A 89 -11.92 -3.25 -22.65
C GLN A 89 -11.08 -4.06 -21.64
N ILE A 90 -10.96 -5.39 -21.83
CA ILE A 90 -10.11 -6.23 -20.98
C ILE A 90 -8.64 -5.80 -21.09
N GLY A 91 -8.11 -5.71 -22.32
CA GLY A 91 -6.69 -5.45 -22.55
C GLY A 91 -6.26 -4.02 -22.26
N ASP A 92 -6.97 -3.05 -22.82
CA ASP A 92 -6.59 -1.65 -22.85
C ASP A 92 -7.00 -0.91 -21.57
N HIS A 93 -7.97 -1.44 -20.82
CA HIS A 93 -8.46 -0.79 -19.61
C HIS A 93 -8.23 -1.65 -18.37
N HIS A 94 -8.97 -2.74 -18.18
CA HIS A 94 -8.96 -3.44 -16.88
C HIS A 94 -7.60 -4.04 -16.52
N ASN A 95 -6.89 -4.64 -17.48
CA ASN A 95 -5.55 -5.16 -17.22
C ASN A 95 -4.55 -4.03 -16.91
N GLN A 96 -4.69 -2.86 -17.53
CA GLN A 96 -3.81 -1.72 -17.23
C GLN A 96 -4.05 -1.20 -15.81
N TYR A 97 -5.31 -1.12 -15.38
CA TYR A 97 -5.67 -0.71 -14.02
C TYR A 97 -5.18 -1.71 -12.98
N ILE A 98 -5.34 -3.02 -13.23
CA ILE A 98 -4.78 -4.05 -12.34
C ILE A 98 -3.26 -3.88 -12.21
N ASN A 99 -2.54 -3.76 -13.33
CA ASN A 99 -1.09 -3.57 -13.33
C ASN A 99 -0.66 -2.30 -12.59
N TYR A 100 -1.45 -1.22 -12.70
CA TYR A 100 -1.20 0.01 -11.95
C TYR A 100 -1.33 -0.22 -10.44
N HIS A 101 -2.44 -0.82 -9.99
CA HIS A 101 -2.67 -1.06 -8.57
C HIS A 101 -1.71 -2.08 -7.97
N GLU A 102 -1.25 -3.08 -8.75
CA GLU A 102 -0.21 -4.01 -8.32
C GLU A 102 1.12 -3.29 -8.04
N LYS A 103 1.50 -2.33 -8.89
CA LYS A 103 2.69 -1.50 -8.66
C LYS A 103 2.53 -0.57 -7.46
N GLU A 104 1.35 0.00 -7.26
CA GLU A 104 1.06 0.82 -6.07
C GLU A 104 1.17 -0.01 -4.79
N ILE A 105 0.69 -1.25 -4.80
CA ILE A 105 0.87 -2.20 -3.69
C ILE A 105 2.35 -2.48 -3.43
N GLU A 106 3.14 -2.74 -4.48
CA GLU A 106 4.58 -2.98 -4.34
C GLU A 106 5.29 -1.78 -3.70
N ASN A 107 5.02 -0.57 -4.19
CA ASN A 107 5.62 0.67 -3.68
C ASN A 107 5.20 0.94 -2.23
N THR A 108 3.92 0.77 -1.93
CA THR A 108 3.37 0.95 -0.57
C THR A 108 4.01 -0.02 0.42
N ASN A 109 4.23 -1.28 0.02
CA ASN A 109 4.92 -2.26 0.86
C ASN A 109 6.38 -1.87 1.13
N LYS A 110 7.10 -1.37 0.12
CA LYS A 110 8.47 -0.85 0.31
C LYS A 110 8.49 0.30 1.32
N GLU A 111 7.54 1.23 1.23
CA GLU A 111 7.43 2.35 2.15
C GLU A 111 7.12 1.91 3.58
N ILE A 112 6.19 0.96 3.75
CA ILE A 112 5.91 0.34 5.06
C ILE A 112 7.18 -0.27 5.67
N ASN A 113 7.98 -0.99 4.88
CA ASN A 113 9.21 -1.60 5.37
C ASN A 113 10.21 -0.55 5.87
N ILE A 114 10.36 0.57 5.15
CA ILE A 114 11.19 1.69 5.59
C ILE A 114 10.69 2.25 6.93
N PHE A 115 9.37 2.42 7.10
CA PHE A 115 8.83 2.89 8.36
C PHE A 115 8.99 1.89 9.52
N LEU A 116 8.87 0.60 9.26
CA LEU A 116 9.12 -0.45 10.25
C LEU A 116 10.59 -0.48 10.70
N GLU A 117 11.54 -0.33 9.77
CA GLU A 117 12.96 -0.22 10.10
C GLU A 117 13.25 1.01 10.96
N ASN A 118 12.67 2.16 10.61
CA ASN A 118 12.83 3.39 11.39
C ASN A 118 12.17 3.30 12.77
N LEU A 119 11.03 2.62 12.89
CA LEU A 119 10.40 2.37 14.17
C LEU A 119 11.30 1.53 15.08
N LYS A 120 11.90 0.46 14.56
CA LYS A 120 12.88 -0.35 15.29
C LYS A 120 14.09 0.48 15.73
N ASN A 121 14.56 1.39 14.89
CA ASN A 121 15.66 2.30 15.24
C ASN A 121 15.28 3.24 16.40
N CYS A 122 14.07 3.80 16.39
CA CYS A 122 13.56 4.61 17.50
C CYS A 122 13.47 3.80 18.79
N GLU A 123 12.99 2.55 18.74
CA GLU A 123 12.92 1.67 19.91
C GLU A 123 14.30 1.40 20.51
N ASN A 124 15.27 1.00 19.69
CA ASN A 124 16.65 0.80 20.13
C ASN A 124 17.25 2.07 20.77
N GLN A 125 16.96 3.25 20.19
CA GLN A 125 17.45 4.52 20.73
C GLN A 125 16.78 4.86 22.06
N ILE A 126 15.48 4.60 22.21
CA ILE A 126 14.76 4.78 23.48
C ILE A 126 15.36 3.87 24.55
N ASP A 127 15.64 2.61 24.24
CA ASP A 127 16.26 1.66 25.18
C ASP A 127 17.65 2.12 25.62
N PHE A 128 18.46 2.59 24.67
CA PHE A 128 19.76 3.19 24.97
C PHE A 128 19.63 4.42 25.89
N LEU A 129 18.69 5.33 25.59
CA LEU A 129 18.46 6.54 26.39
C LEU A 129 17.95 6.19 27.80
N ASN A 130 17.07 5.18 27.93
CA ASN A 130 16.62 4.67 29.23
C ASN A 130 17.79 4.14 30.06
N SER A 131 18.67 3.34 29.46
CA SER A 131 19.90 2.87 30.12
C SER A 131 20.79 4.03 30.58
N LYS A 132 20.99 5.05 29.74
CA LYS A 132 21.76 6.25 30.12
C LYS A 132 21.09 7.08 31.20
N LEU A 133 19.77 7.19 31.22
CA LEU A 133 19.05 7.86 32.30
C LEU A 133 19.25 7.12 33.63
N MET A 134 19.18 5.78 33.61
CA MET A 134 19.45 4.94 34.79
C MET A 134 20.87 5.12 35.33
N GLU A 135 21.88 5.14 34.45
CA GLU A 135 23.29 5.40 34.82
C GLU A 135 23.49 6.79 35.46
N ASN A 136 22.65 7.77 35.14
CA ASN A 136 22.74 9.12 35.71
C ASN A 136 21.85 9.31 36.95
N THR A 137 21.06 8.31 37.34
CA THR A 137 20.28 8.25 38.60
C THR A 137 21.02 7.67 39.79
N SER A 138 22.01 6.80 39.54
CA SER A 138 22.88 6.17 40.54
C SER A 138 24.08 7.03 40.90
#